data_AF-A0A9P0E910-F1
#
_entry.id   AF-A0A9P0E910-F1
#
_cell.length_a   1.000
_cell.length_b   1.000
_cell.length_c   1.000
_cell.angle_alpha   90.00
_cell.angle_beta   90.00
_cell.angle_gamma   90.00
#
_symmetry.space_group_name_H-M   'P 1'
#
loop_
_entity.id
_entity.type
_entity.pdbx_description
1 polymer ?
#
loop_
_entity_poly.entity_id
_entity_poly.type
_entity_poly.pdbx_seq_one_letter_code
_entity_poly.pdbx_strand_id
1 'polypeptide(L)'
;MAAIYDTNWRNASIGACRIGFGESDAKFELACMIGAIWVAVAGNRSWCYLGRKRLQEKEEEQVEGTDYLVWAGYSYWTLGYLLSGQGAKKLIAQDPLSNIIPVDEYLPILYDKHPEEEWNKFFPIRNLIALSVEPLVLYPAWYLHEEGYVSDTEDSPTITTTPRTEL
;
A
#
# COMPACT_ATOMS: atom_id res chain seq x y z
N MET A 1 -15.63 -9.63 14.81
CA MET A 1 -15.00 -10.69 13.99
C MET A 1 -15.55 -10.56 12.57
N ALA A 2 -14.84 -9.85 11.70
CA ALA A 2 -15.16 -9.76 10.28
C ALA A 2 -13.91 -10.18 9.53
N ALA A 3 -13.88 -11.46 9.18
CA ALA A 3 -12.88 -12.03 8.29
C ALA A 3 -13.53 -12.14 6.91
N ILE A 4 -13.02 -11.41 5.92
CA ILE A 4 -13.31 -11.71 4.52
C ILE A 4 -12.01 -12.24 3.92
N TYR A 5 -11.82 -13.55 4.05
CA TYR A 5 -10.79 -14.30 3.35
C TYR A 5 -11.33 -14.68 1.97
N ASP A 6 -10.83 -14.05 0.90
CA ASP A 6 -10.71 -14.70 -0.39
C ASP A 6 -9.23 -14.67 -0.82
N THR A 7 -8.52 -15.75 -0.49
CA THR A 7 -7.11 -15.96 -0.78
C THR A 7 -6.86 -16.54 -2.18
N ASN A 8 -7.89 -16.81 -2.99
CA ASN A 8 -7.72 -17.51 -4.26
C ASN A 8 -7.58 -16.57 -5.48
N TRP A 9 -6.44 -15.89 -5.59
CA TRP A 9 -6.15 -14.83 -6.57
C TRP A 9 -6.27 -15.24 -8.05
N ARG A 10 -6.34 -16.54 -8.34
CA ARG A 10 -6.28 -17.09 -9.72
C ARG A 10 -7.62 -17.16 -10.45
N ASN A 11 -8.76 -17.10 -9.75
CA ASN A 11 -10.09 -17.35 -10.34
C ASN A 11 -11.04 -16.14 -10.27
N ALA A 12 -10.50 -14.92 -10.14
CA ALA A 12 -11.32 -13.72 -10.05
C ALA A 12 -12.07 -13.44 -11.38
N SER A 13 -13.40 -13.42 -11.32
CA SER A 13 -14.27 -12.99 -12.41
C SER A 13 -14.04 -11.52 -12.76
N ILE A 14 -14.34 -11.16 -14.02
CA ILE A 14 -14.27 -9.77 -14.49
C ILE A 14 -15.25 -8.93 -13.64
N GLY A 15 -14.72 -8.10 -12.74
CA GLY A 15 -15.50 -7.29 -11.80
C GLY A 15 -15.21 -7.54 -10.30
N ALA A 16 -14.33 -8.49 -9.95
CA ALA A 16 -13.95 -8.71 -8.56
C ALA A 16 -12.94 -7.65 -8.05
N CYS A 17 -13.25 -7.07 -6.89
CA CYS A 17 -12.32 -6.32 -6.05
C CYS A 17 -11.92 -7.23 -4.87
N ARG A 18 -10.71 -7.09 -4.32
CA ARG A 18 -10.23 -7.88 -3.18
C ARG A 18 -9.65 -6.99 -2.10
N ILE A 19 -9.81 -7.41 -0.85
CA ILE A 19 -9.18 -6.77 0.31
C ILE A 19 -7.90 -7.55 0.64
N GLY A 20 -6.78 -6.83 0.75
CA GLY A 20 -5.52 -7.37 1.25
C GLY A 20 -5.10 -6.62 2.51
N PHE A 21 -4.42 -7.32 3.41
CA PHE A 21 -3.76 -6.75 4.59
C PHE A 21 -2.26 -7.05 4.45
N GLY A 22 -1.43 -6.02 4.61
CA GLY A 22 0.03 -6.13 4.56
C GLY A 22 0.65 -6.50 5.91
N GLU A 23 -0.03 -6.18 7.02
CA GLU A 23 0.44 -6.46 8.38
C GLU A 23 -0.56 -7.30 9.17
N SER A 24 -0.04 -8.17 10.05
CA SER A 24 -0.85 -9.11 10.84
C SER A 24 -1.57 -8.48 12.03
N ASP A 25 -1.17 -7.28 12.43
CA ASP A 25 -1.58 -6.60 13.65
C ASP A 25 -2.32 -5.27 13.40
N ALA A 26 -2.73 -4.99 12.16
CA ALA A 26 -3.47 -3.78 11.84
C ALA A 26 -4.82 -3.70 12.59
N LYS A 27 -5.10 -2.53 13.17
CA LYS A 27 -6.39 -2.21 13.82
C LYS A 27 -7.36 -1.64 12.79
N PHE A 28 -8.60 -2.15 12.79
CA PHE A 28 -9.66 -1.74 11.86
C PHE A 28 -10.70 -0.88 12.56
N GLU A 29 -10.92 0.33 12.05
CA GLU A 29 -12.05 1.16 12.45
C GLU A 29 -12.99 1.36 11.26
N LEU A 30 -14.29 1.14 11.51
CA LEU A 30 -15.42 1.50 10.66
C LEU A 30 -15.80 0.54 9.50
N ALA A 31 -16.86 -0.24 9.71
CA ALA A 31 -17.43 -1.18 8.73
C ALA A 31 -18.34 -0.53 7.66
N CYS A 32 -18.86 0.68 7.90
CA CYS A 32 -19.91 1.27 7.06
C CYS A 32 -19.38 1.95 5.78
N MET A 33 -18.09 2.33 5.70
CA MET A 33 -17.52 3.02 4.53
C MET A 33 -17.15 2.08 3.38
N ILE A 34 -16.94 0.79 3.65
CA ILE A 34 -16.40 -0.18 2.67
C ILE A 34 -17.30 -0.30 1.43
N GLY A 35 -18.63 -0.20 1.59
CA GLY A 35 -19.57 -0.32 0.47
C GLY A 35 -19.43 0.80 -0.58
N ALA A 36 -19.28 2.06 -0.14
CA ALA A 36 -19.11 3.20 -1.04
C ALA A 36 -17.72 3.18 -1.72
N ILE A 37 -16.69 2.81 -0.97
CA ILE A 37 -15.32 2.66 -1.49
C ILE A 37 -15.27 1.52 -2.53
N TRP A 38 -15.96 0.40 -2.27
CA TRP A 38 -16.01 -0.72 -3.19
C TRP A 38 -16.56 -0.33 -4.56
N VAL A 39 -17.62 0.50 -4.61
CA VAL A 39 -18.20 0.99 -5.87
C VAL A 39 -17.18 1.82 -6.65
N ALA A 40 -16.43 2.70 -5.98
CA ALA A 40 -15.41 3.53 -6.62
C ALA A 40 -14.21 2.72 -7.17
N VAL A 41 -13.86 1.62 -6.52
CA VAL A 41 -12.71 0.77 -6.88
C VAL A 41 -13.07 -0.34 -7.87
N ALA A 42 -14.25 -0.95 -7.77
CA ALA A 42 -14.61 -2.16 -8.53
C ALA A 42 -14.73 -1.94 -10.05
N GLY A 43 -15.05 -0.72 -10.49
CA GLY A 43 -15.16 -0.37 -11.92
C GLY A 43 -13.86 0.16 -12.54
N ASN A 44 -12.91 0.59 -11.72
CA ASN A 44 -11.74 1.32 -12.18
C ASN A 44 -10.48 0.46 -12.08
N ARG A 45 -9.51 0.75 -12.94
CA ARG A 45 -8.21 0.07 -13.05
C ARG A 45 -7.30 0.42 -11.86
N SER A 46 -7.82 0.20 -10.66
CA SER A 46 -7.46 0.94 -9.47
C SER A 46 -6.93 0.05 -8.35
N TRP A 47 -6.04 0.66 -7.61
CA TRP A 47 -5.54 0.33 -6.29
C TRP A 47 -6.10 1.35 -5.30
N CYS A 48 -6.48 0.94 -4.09
CA CYS A 48 -6.93 1.87 -3.05
C CYS A 48 -6.34 1.50 -1.69
N TYR A 49 -5.60 2.41 -1.07
CA TYR A 49 -5.07 2.23 0.28
C TYR A 49 -6.17 2.40 1.33
N LEU A 50 -6.23 1.47 2.27
CA LEU A 50 -7.09 1.52 3.47
C LEU A 50 -6.30 2.02 4.70
N GLY A 51 -5.00 1.75 4.72
CA GLY A 51 -4.03 2.23 5.71
C GLY A 51 -2.66 2.36 5.06
N ARG A 52 -1.98 3.48 5.31
CA ARG A 52 -0.62 3.77 4.82
C ARG A 52 0.06 4.90 5.56
N LYS A 53 1.38 4.99 5.39
CA LYS A 53 2.20 6.15 5.74
C LYS A 53 2.35 7.08 4.54
N ARG A 54 1.91 8.32 4.68
CA ARG A 54 2.13 9.37 3.67
C ARG A 54 3.55 9.92 3.86
N LEU A 55 4.31 10.01 2.78
CA LEU A 55 5.68 10.54 2.83
C LEU A 55 5.80 11.96 2.27
N GLN A 56 4.70 12.51 1.73
CA GLN A 56 4.63 13.89 1.25
C GLN A 56 3.82 14.73 2.24
N GLU A 57 4.29 15.94 2.52
CA GLU A 57 3.58 16.92 3.34
C GLU A 57 2.44 17.61 2.58
N LYS A 58 2.43 17.51 1.24
CA LYS A 58 1.42 18.12 0.40
C LYS A 58 0.06 17.44 0.62
N GLU A 59 -0.98 18.25 0.77
CA GLU A 59 -2.36 17.79 0.80
C GLU A 59 -2.72 17.08 -0.52
N GLU A 60 -3.42 15.95 -0.40
CA GLU A 60 -3.82 15.12 -1.52
C GLU A 60 -5.17 15.57 -2.05
N GLU A 61 -5.32 15.56 -3.38
CA GLU A 61 -6.53 16.02 -4.04
C GLU A 61 -7.67 15.02 -3.84
N GLN A 62 -8.83 15.50 -3.41
CA GLN A 62 -10.04 14.71 -3.28
C GLN A 62 -10.54 14.24 -4.65
N VAL A 63 -11.04 13.00 -4.72
CA VAL A 63 -11.63 12.45 -5.94
C VAL A 63 -13.02 13.04 -6.13
N GLU A 64 -13.26 13.64 -7.30
CA GLU A 64 -14.53 14.26 -7.65
C GLU A 64 -15.72 13.29 -7.46
N GLY A 65 -16.79 13.78 -6.84
CA GLY A 65 -18.01 13.01 -6.59
C GLY A 65 -17.91 12.04 -5.40
N THR A 66 -16.86 12.12 -4.59
CA THR A 66 -16.70 11.31 -3.38
C THR A 66 -16.25 12.17 -2.21
N ASP A 67 -16.69 11.84 -0.99
CA ASP A 67 -16.29 12.55 0.23
C ASP A 67 -15.15 11.85 1.00
N TYR A 68 -14.76 10.66 0.55
CA TYR A 68 -13.90 9.75 1.32
C TYR A 68 -12.69 9.22 0.56
N LEU A 69 -12.45 9.71 -0.66
CA LEU A 69 -11.33 9.25 -1.48
C LEU A 69 -10.48 10.42 -1.92
N VAL A 70 -9.17 10.19 -1.89
CA VAL A 70 -8.15 11.09 -2.42
C VAL A 70 -7.28 10.35 -3.42
N TRP A 71 -6.64 11.09 -4.32
CA TRP A 71 -5.59 10.58 -5.19
C TRP A 71 -4.31 10.34 -4.38
N ALA A 72 -3.86 9.09 -4.33
CA ALA A 72 -2.71 8.74 -3.49
C ALA A 72 -1.41 9.34 -4.03
N GLY A 73 -0.65 9.99 -3.15
CA GLY A 73 0.74 10.38 -3.37
C GLY A 73 1.73 9.28 -2.99
N TYR A 74 3.02 9.65 -2.90
CA TYR A 74 4.08 8.71 -2.50
C TYR A 74 3.85 8.19 -1.07
N SER A 75 3.87 6.87 -0.92
CA SER A 75 3.31 6.17 0.24
C SER A 75 4.12 4.95 0.61
N TYR A 76 4.34 4.75 1.90
CA TYR A 76 4.90 3.52 2.50
C TYR A 76 3.86 2.82 3.38
N TRP A 77 4.23 1.65 3.91
CA TRP A 77 3.44 0.86 4.84
C TRP A 77 2.10 0.49 4.22
N THR A 78 2.13 -0.45 3.27
CA THR A 78 0.92 -0.97 2.64
C THR A 78 0.07 -1.83 3.60
N LEU A 79 -0.44 -1.23 4.70
CA LEU A 79 -1.11 -1.89 5.82
C LEU A 79 -2.34 -2.68 5.38
N GLY A 80 -3.10 -2.10 4.46
CA GLY A 80 -4.17 -2.79 3.78
C GLY A 80 -4.72 -2.00 2.61
N TYR A 81 -5.35 -2.72 1.68
CA TYR A 81 -5.72 -2.18 0.39
C TYR A 81 -6.92 -2.90 -0.23
N LEU A 82 -7.55 -2.21 -1.17
CA LEU A 82 -8.47 -2.78 -2.13
C LEU A 82 -7.81 -2.83 -3.51
N LEU A 83 -7.91 -3.97 -4.18
CA LEU A 83 -7.36 -4.18 -5.51
C LEU A 83 -8.43 -4.70 -6.48
N SER A 84 -8.68 -3.92 -7.53
CA SER A 84 -9.50 -4.35 -8.66
C SER A 84 -8.78 -5.42 -9.49
N GLY A 85 -9.54 -6.33 -10.11
CA GLY A 85 -8.97 -7.32 -11.03
C GLY A 85 -8.22 -6.70 -12.22
N GLN A 86 -8.63 -5.52 -12.70
CA GLN A 86 -7.89 -4.80 -13.75
C GLN A 86 -6.61 -4.16 -13.21
N GLY A 87 -6.62 -3.64 -11.98
CA GLY A 87 -5.41 -3.18 -11.28
C GLY A 87 -4.40 -4.32 -11.15
N ALA A 88 -4.83 -5.50 -10.69
CA ALA A 88 -3.96 -6.68 -10.57
C ALA A 88 -3.31 -7.07 -11.90
N LYS A 89 -4.06 -7.02 -13.01
CA LYS A 89 -3.51 -7.26 -14.36
C LYS A 89 -2.43 -6.25 -14.74
N LYS A 90 -2.59 -4.96 -14.38
CA LYS A 90 -1.59 -3.93 -14.63
C LYS A 90 -0.31 -4.16 -13.83
N LEU A 91 -0.43 -4.55 -12.57
CA LEU A 91 0.73 -4.93 -11.73
C LEU A 91 1.50 -6.06 -12.43
N ILE A 92 0.85 -7.16 -12.77
CA ILE A 92 1.53 -8.31 -13.38
C ILE A 92 2.09 -8.00 -14.79
N ALA A 93 1.44 -7.10 -15.54
CA ALA A 93 1.86 -6.73 -16.90
C ALA A 93 3.21 -5.99 -16.96
N GLN A 94 3.77 -5.54 -15.84
CA GLN A 94 5.11 -4.95 -15.77
C GLN A 94 6.23 -5.96 -15.53
N ASP A 95 5.90 -7.25 -15.50
CA ASP A 95 6.86 -8.33 -15.23
C ASP A 95 7.77 -8.02 -14.01
N PRO A 96 7.17 -7.84 -12.82
CA PRO A 96 7.91 -7.38 -11.63
C PRO A 96 9.03 -8.34 -11.19
N LEU A 97 9.01 -9.59 -11.65
CA LEU A 97 10.06 -10.56 -11.33
C LEU A 97 11.36 -10.31 -12.09
N SER A 98 11.30 -9.60 -13.22
CA SER A 98 12.50 -9.21 -13.98
C SER A 98 13.26 -8.05 -13.35
N ASN A 99 12.60 -7.23 -12.52
CA ASN A 99 13.19 -6.10 -11.80
C ASN A 99 12.64 -6.06 -10.37
N ILE A 100 13.19 -6.89 -9.47
CA ILE A 100 12.66 -7.00 -8.11
C ILE A 100 12.98 -5.73 -7.31
N ILE A 101 11.92 -5.09 -6.80
CA ILE A 101 11.98 -3.89 -5.96
C ILE A 101 10.92 -4.02 -4.84
N PRO A 102 11.12 -3.40 -3.66
CA PRO A 102 10.11 -3.44 -2.61
C PRO A 102 8.75 -2.92 -3.09
N VAL A 103 7.67 -3.50 -2.53
CA VAL A 103 6.29 -3.16 -2.94
C VAL A 103 5.96 -1.68 -2.73
N ASP A 104 6.51 -1.09 -1.67
CA ASP A 104 6.31 0.32 -1.32
C ASP A 104 6.98 1.27 -2.32
N GLU A 105 7.91 0.78 -3.14
CA GLU A 105 8.52 1.54 -4.25
C GLU A 105 7.85 1.21 -5.58
N TYR A 106 7.57 -0.09 -5.77
CA TYR A 106 6.91 -0.59 -6.96
C TYR A 106 5.57 0.09 -7.22
N LEU A 107 4.72 0.18 -6.19
CA LEU A 107 3.39 0.76 -6.33
C LEU A 107 3.46 2.24 -6.76
N PRO A 108 4.16 3.15 -6.04
CA PRO A 108 4.30 4.53 -6.47
C PRO A 108 4.92 4.72 -7.85
N ILE A 109 5.82 3.83 -8.28
CA ILE A 109 6.34 3.89 -9.65
C ILE A 109 5.17 3.70 -10.63
N LEU A 110 4.32 2.70 -10.42
CA LEU A 110 3.25 2.35 -11.37
C LEU A 110 2.09 3.34 -11.43
N TYR A 111 1.89 4.16 -10.39
CA TYR A 111 0.94 5.29 -10.41
C TYR A 111 1.62 6.65 -10.55
N ASP A 112 2.90 6.67 -10.96
CA ASP A 112 3.68 7.85 -11.33
C ASP A 112 3.82 8.90 -10.21
N LYS A 113 4.12 8.45 -8.99
CA LYS A 113 4.36 9.31 -7.82
C LYS A 113 5.68 9.02 -7.11
N HIS A 114 6.48 8.08 -7.62
CA HIS A 114 7.79 7.76 -7.05
C HIS A 114 8.81 8.90 -7.30
N PRO A 115 9.56 9.33 -6.28
CA PRO A 115 10.50 10.46 -6.40
C PRO A 115 11.77 10.12 -7.17
N GLU A 116 12.24 8.88 -7.15
CA GLU A 116 13.48 8.47 -7.81
C GLU A 116 13.28 8.19 -9.31
N GLU A 117 13.88 9.03 -10.16
CA GLU A 117 13.76 8.93 -11.61
C GLU A 117 14.54 7.73 -12.19
N GLU A 118 15.64 7.31 -11.58
CA GLU A 118 16.41 6.17 -12.08
C GLU A 118 15.61 4.86 -12.00
N TRP A 119 14.86 4.66 -10.92
CA TRP A 119 14.07 3.45 -10.70
C TRP A 119 12.84 3.39 -11.61
N ASN A 120 12.24 4.57 -11.79
CA ASN A 120 11.16 4.83 -12.73
C ASN A 120 11.45 4.34 -14.17
N LYS A 121 12.72 4.32 -14.61
CA LYS A 121 13.12 3.85 -15.96
C LYS A 121 12.87 2.36 -16.19
N PHE A 122 12.88 1.55 -15.14
CA PHE A 122 12.66 0.10 -15.24
C PHE A 122 11.19 -0.26 -15.44
N PHE A 123 10.27 0.68 -15.19
CA PHE A 123 8.82 0.48 -15.27
C PHE A 123 8.15 1.63 -16.04
N PRO A 124 8.19 1.59 -17.39
CA PRO A 124 7.74 2.70 -18.22
C PRO A 124 6.21 2.84 -18.32
N ILE A 125 5.42 1.80 -18.03
CA ILE A 125 3.96 1.87 -18.14
C ILE A 125 3.37 2.18 -16.76
N ARG A 126 3.10 3.46 -16.53
CA ARG A 126 2.65 3.99 -15.24
C ARG A 126 1.20 4.46 -15.28
N ASN A 127 0.30 3.53 -15.61
CA ASN A 127 -1.11 3.84 -15.79
C ASN A 127 -1.99 3.32 -14.65
N LEU A 128 -1.42 2.86 -13.54
CA LEU A 128 -2.20 2.39 -12.39
C LEU A 128 -2.89 3.59 -11.75
N ILE A 129 -4.18 3.45 -11.45
CA ILE A 129 -4.92 4.45 -10.69
C ILE A 129 -4.74 4.13 -9.21
N ALA A 130 -4.18 5.04 -8.43
CA ALA A 130 -4.02 4.85 -6.99
C ALA A 130 -4.86 5.84 -6.20
N LEU A 131 -5.72 5.29 -5.36
CA LEU A 131 -6.60 6.01 -4.45
C LEU A 131 -6.20 5.74 -3.00
N SER A 132 -6.66 6.57 -2.09
CA SER A 132 -6.60 6.31 -0.65
C SER A 132 -7.91 6.73 -0.03
N VAL A 133 -8.33 6.02 1.00
CA VAL A 133 -9.42 6.50 1.84
C VAL A 133 -8.94 7.70 2.68
N GLU A 134 -9.84 8.63 2.92
CA GLU A 134 -9.66 9.77 3.82
C GLU A 134 -10.95 9.93 4.65
N PRO A 135 -10.90 9.81 6.00
CA PRO A 135 -9.75 9.42 6.81
C PRO A 135 -9.33 7.95 6.61
N LEU A 136 -8.10 7.60 7.02
CA LEU A 136 -7.63 6.21 7.03
C LEU A 136 -8.51 5.33 7.93
N VAL A 137 -8.69 4.07 7.55
CA VAL A 137 -9.52 3.09 8.31
C VAL A 137 -8.67 1.96 8.91
N LEU A 138 -7.42 1.86 8.47
CA LEU A 138 -6.42 0.94 9.01
C LEU A 138 -5.22 1.70 9.54
N TYR A 139 -4.81 1.30 10.73
CA TYR A 139 -3.67 1.84 11.46
C TYR A 139 -2.82 0.71 12.02
N PRO A 140 -1.50 0.90 12.17
CA PRO A 140 -0.65 -0.09 12.81
C PRO A 140 -1.10 -0.28 14.27
N ALA A 141 -0.91 -1.49 14.83
CA ALA A 141 -1.21 -1.69 16.26
C ALA A 141 -0.33 -0.82 17.14
N TRP A 142 0.91 -0.62 16.71
CA TRP A 142 1.95 0.12 17.40
C TRP A 142 2.73 0.98 16.41
N TYR A 143 2.98 2.23 16.78
CA TYR A 143 3.83 3.12 15.99
C TYR A 143 5.30 3.01 16.40
N LEU A 144 6.18 3.43 15.49
CA LEU A 144 7.61 3.53 15.75
C LEU A 144 7.86 4.34 17.03
N HIS A 145 8.72 3.80 17.91
CA HIS A 145 9.06 4.36 19.23
C HIS A 145 7.99 4.25 20.32
N GLU A 146 6.87 3.55 20.09
CA GLU A 146 5.95 3.22 21.18
C GLU A 146 6.55 2.16 22.11
N GLU A 147 6.21 2.25 23.41
CA GLU A 147 6.69 1.30 24.41
C GLU A 147 6.12 -0.11 24.09
N GLY A 148 7.03 -1.07 23.90
CA GLY A 148 6.66 -2.43 23.47
C GLY A 148 6.68 -2.66 21.95
N TYR A 149 6.95 -1.62 21.14
CA TYR A 149 7.18 -1.79 19.71
C TYR A 149 8.42 -2.64 19.44
N VAL A 150 8.23 -3.75 18.73
CA VAL A 150 9.29 -4.63 18.23
C VAL A 150 9.06 -4.80 16.74
N SER A 151 10.06 -4.49 15.93
CA SER A 151 9.99 -4.61 14.48
C SER A 151 11.16 -5.38 13.93
N ASP A 152 10.88 -6.22 12.94
CA ASP A 152 11.86 -6.95 12.14
C ASP A 152 12.25 -6.20 10.84
N THR A 153 11.65 -5.04 10.58
CA THR A 153 11.86 -4.24 9.36
C THR A 153 12.52 -2.88 9.59
N GLU A 154 12.89 -2.55 10.84
CA GLU A 154 13.54 -1.28 11.20
C GLU A 154 15.07 -1.39 11.26
N ASP A 155 15.75 -0.24 11.31
CA ASP A 155 17.21 -0.15 11.36
C ASP A 155 17.79 -0.90 12.56
N SER A 156 18.72 -1.82 12.27
CA SER A 156 19.48 -2.51 13.29
C SER A 156 20.56 -1.60 13.89
N PRO A 157 20.83 -1.64 15.20
CA PRO A 157 21.96 -0.91 15.77
C PRO A 157 23.26 -1.36 15.11
N THR A 158 24.05 -0.40 14.62
CA THR A 158 25.36 -0.71 14.04
C THR A 158 26.29 -1.23 15.13
N ILE A 159 26.75 -2.48 14.99
CA ILE A 159 27.74 -3.05 15.90
C ILE A 159 29.12 -2.51 15.48
N THR A 160 29.59 -1.46 16.15
CA THR A 160 30.99 -1.05 16.03
C THR A 160 31.85 -2.14 16.68
N THR A 161 32.49 -2.97 15.86
CA THR A 161 33.52 -3.91 16.32
C THR A 161 34.79 -3.11 16.65
N THR A 162 34.76 -2.35 17.73
CA THR A 162 36.00 -2.00 18.41
C THR A 162 36.47 -3.31 19.06
N PRO A 163 37.61 -3.89 18.66
CA PRO A 163 38.11 -5.09 19.31
C PRO A 163 38.27 -4.78 20.80
N ARG A 164 37.77 -5.68 21.65
CA ARG A 164 37.87 -5.54 23.11
C ARG A 164 39.34 -5.64 23.50
N THR A 165 40.02 -4.52 23.66
CA THR A 165 41.40 -4.46 24.14
C THR A 165 41.43 -4.57 25.66
N GLU A 166 40.96 -5.69 26.22
CA GLU A 166 41.20 -6.03 27.63
C GLU A 166 41.24 -7.56 27.75
N LEU A 167 42.45 -8.11 27.67
CA LEU A 167 42.88 -9.37 28.28
C LEU A 167 43.98 -9.04 29.29
#